data_AF-A0AAD0YY71-F1
#
_entry.id   AF-A0AAD0YY71-F1
#
_cell.length_a   1.000
_cell.length_b   1.000
_cell.length_c   1.000
_cell.angle_alpha   90.00
_cell.angle_beta   90.00
_cell.angle_gamma   90.00
#
_symmetry.space_group_name_H-M   'P 1'
#
loop_
_entity.id
_entity.type
_entity.pdbx_description
1 polymer ?
#
loop_
_entity_poly.entity_id
_entity_poly.type
_entity_poly.pdbx_seq_one_letter_code
_entity_poly.pdbx_strand_id
1 'polypeptide(L)'
;MLVTNHGVIDFYISALIINFNSSIINIVMLIMFFIFDKYSLNLDQFKKNMDKIQTIKERIFIFLENRGIKKETFYKETGMSSSNFKGAGLKSDLGVDKLAKIVNVYPELKDNENLNWLITGHGKLNLDSDSQKEQQRMDVYREEEHEKLGDLLANLFAQYNTQDKGILFIQSQLSRMEKKYDEAIIKQNKYLEEILSLTKTAVK
;
A
#
# COMPACT_ATOMS: atom_id res chain seq x y z
N MET A 1 15.26 22.56 23.64
CA MET A 1 14.42 22.17 24.80
C MET A 1 12.99 22.50 24.42
N LEU A 2 12.24 21.52 23.89
CA LEU A 2 10.87 21.74 23.41
C LEU A 2 9.96 21.99 24.62
N VAL A 3 9.44 23.20 24.73
CA VAL A 3 8.32 23.51 25.61
C VAL A 3 7.11 22.78 25.03
N THR A 4 6.63 21.76 25.72
CA THR A 4 5.51 20.93 25.28
C THR A 4 4.23 21.76 25.30
N ASN A 5 3.44 21.65 24.23
CA ASN A 5 2.15 22.33 24.01
C ASN A 5 1.10 22.09 25.13
N HIS A 6 1.37 21.22 26.11
CA HIS A 6 0.49 20.98 27.25
C HIS A 6 0.41 22.16 28.22
N GLY A 7 1.53 22.86 28.47
CA GLY A 7 1.52 23.98 29.42
C GLY A 7 0.71 25.20 28.97
N VAL A 8 0.56 25.39 27.65
CA VAL A 8 -0.23 26.50 27.09
C VAL A 8 -1.73 26.22 27.24
N ILE A 9 -2.15 24.98 26.99
CA ILE A 9 -3.56 24.57 27.11
C ILE A 9 -4.02 24.66 28.57
N ASP A 10 -3.19 24.20 29.52
CA ASP A 10 -3.52 24.28 30.95
C ASP A 10 -3.66 25.73 31.46
N PHE A 11 -2.91 26.67 30.88
CA PHE A 11 -3.00 28.09 31.24
C PHE A 11 -4.31 28.73 30.73
N TYR A 12 -4.75 28.40 29.51
CA TYR A 12 -6.02 28.89 28.97
C TYR A 12 -7.24 28.29 29.68
N ILE A 13 -7.19 27.00 30.06
CA ILE A 13 -8.25 26.35 30.85
C ILE A 13 -8.34 26.99 32.24
N SER A 14 -7.19 27.21 32.90
CA SER A 14 -7.14 27.82 34.23
C SER A 14 -7.61 29.27 34.23
N ALA A 15 -7.30 30.06 33.18
CA ALA A 15 -7.73 31.45 33.05
C ALA A 15 -9.24 31.59 32.75
N LEU A 16 -9.86 30.61 32.08
CA LEU A 16 -11.29 30.63 31.75
C LEU A 16 -12.18 30.29 32.96
N ILE A 17 -11.66 29.53 33.94
CA ILE A 17 -12.40 29.07 35.13
C ILE A 17 -12.60 30.18 36.17
N ILE A 18 -11.77 31.23 36.17
CA ILE A 18 -11.70 32.21 37.27
C ILE A 18 -12.90 33.19 37.34
N ASN A 19 -13.79 33.26 36.33
CA ASN A 19 -14.84 34.30 36.29
C ASN A 19 -16.27 33.84 35.96
N PHE A 20 -16.58 32.55 36.09
CA PHE A 20 -17.95 32.06 35.84
C PHE A 20 -18.59 31.44 37.07
N ASN A 21 -19.87 31.75 37.27
CA ASN A 21 -20.73 31.22 38.33
C ASN A 21 -20.67 29.67 38.31
N SER A 22 -20.51 29.01 39.45
CA SER A 22 -20.23 27.56 39.52
C SER A 22 -21.22 26.69 38.76
N SER A 23 -22.48 27.15 38.63
CA SER A 23 -23.51 26.48 37.83
C SER A 23 -23.20 26.47 36.32
N ILE A 24 -22.60 27.54 35.79
CA ILE A 24 -22.24 27.64 34.36
C ILE A 24 -21.06 26.72 34.06
N ILE A 25 -20.06 26.67 34.95
CA ILE A 25 -18.90 25.77 34.80
C ILE A 25 -19.34 24.31 34.76
N ASN A 26 -20.28 23.92 35.65
CA ASN A 26 -20.83 22.57 35.66
C ASN A 26 -21.59 22.23 34.36
N ILE A 27 -22.34 23.18 33.80
CA ILE A 27 -23.04 22.99 32.52
C ILE A 27 -22.03 22.84 31.37
N VAL A 28 -20.99 23.67 31.31
CA VAL A 28 -19.95 23.56 30.28
C VAL A 28 -19.18 22.25 30.40
N MET A 29 -18.83 21.82 31.62
CA MET A 29 -18.20 20.51 31.84
C MET A 29 -19.10 19.36 31.42
N LEU A 30 -20.40 19.43 31.72
CA LEU A 30 -21.35 18.40 31.34
C LEU A 30 -21.49 18.30 29.82
N ILE A 31 -21.58 19.44 29.12
CA ILE A 31 -21.61 19.50 27.66
C ILE A 31 -20.31 18.96 27.06
N MET A 32 -19.15 19.34 27.61
CA MET A 32 -17.86 18.83 27.17
C MET A 32 -17.72 17.32 27.42
N PHE A 33 -18.26 16.80 28.52
CA PHE A 33 -18.30 15.37 28.80
C PHE A 33 -19.16 14.62 27.77
N PHE A 34 -20.37 15.10 27.47
CA PHE A 34 -21.22 14.49 26.45
C PHE A 34 -20.64 14.57 25.03
N ILE A 35 -19.96 15.68 24.71
CA ILE A 35 -19.22 15.84 23.45
C ILE A 35 -18.07 14.83 23.41
N PHE A 36 -17.24 14.79 24.45
CA PHE A 36 -16.10 13.89 24.54
C PHE A 36 -16.52 12.42 24.43
N ASP A 37 -17.57 12.01 25.14
CA ASP A 37 -18.07 10.63 25.12
C ASP A 37 -18.61 10.24 23.71
N LYS A 38 -19.33 11.16 23.06
CA LYS A 38 -19.84 10.99 21.69
C LYS A 38 -18.72 10.83 20.65
N TYR A 39 -17.61 11.57 20.80
CA TYR A 39 -16.50 11.52 19.86
C TYR A 39 -15.46 10.43 20.20
N SER A 40 -15.31 10.06 21.47
CA SER A 40 -14.39 9.00 21.96
C SER A 40 -14.80 7.62 21.44
N LEU A 41 -16.10 7.29 21.48
CA LEU A 41 -16.64 6.05 20.91
C LEU A 41 -16.37 5.91 19.40
N ASN A 42 -16.32 7.04 18.68
CA ASN A 42 -16.02 7.06 17.25
C ASN A 42 -14.52 6.81 17.00
N LEU A 43 -13.65 7.31 17.87
CA LEU A 43 -12.20 7.20 17.73
C LEU A 43 -11.72 5.76 17.90
N ASP A 44 -12.28 4.99 18.84
CA ASP A 44 -11.93 3.58 19.03
C ASP A 44 -12.36 2.71 17.85
N GLN A 45 -13.54 2.98 17.28
CA GLN A 45 -14.01 2.31 16.07
C GLN A 45 -13.14 2.69 14.84
N PHE A 46 -12.70 3.94 14.77
CA PHE A 46 -11.80 4.43 13.72
C PHE A 46 -10.39 3.82 13.85
N LYS A 47 -9.86 3.72 15.06
CA LYS A 47 -8.54 3.14 15.36
C LYS A 47 -8.50 1.64 15.09
N LYS A 48 -9.60 0.92 15.36
CA LYS A 48 -9.78 -0.50 15.00
C LYS A 48 -9.74 -0.75 13.49
N ASN A 49 -10.00 0.27 12.66
CA ASN A 49 -9.98 0.19 11.19
C ASN A 49 -8.63 0.58 10.56
N MET A 50 -7.66 1.10 11.34
CA MET A 50 -6.37 1.61 10.84
C MET A 50 -5.27 0.53 10.71
N ASP A 51 -5.35 -0.58 11.44
CA ASP A 51 -4.28 -1.60 11.48
C ASP A 51 -4.45 -2.75 10.47
N LYS A 52 -5.47 -2.68 9.60
CA LYS A 52 -5.76 -3.74 8.63
C LYS A 52 -5.64 -3.18 7.21
N ILE A 53 -4.81 -3.83 6.38
CA ILE A 53 -4.85 -3.61 4.93
C ILE A 53 -6.29 -3.86 4.48
N GLN A 54 -6.94 -2.80 4.01
CA GLN A 54 -8.31 -2.88 3.56
C GLN A 54 -8.40 -3.85 2.39
N THR A 55 -9.46 -4.63 2.35
CA THR A 55 -9.79 -5.50 1.22
C THR A 55 -10.31 -4.66 0.06
N ILE A 56 -10.32 -5.22 -1.15
CA ILE A 56 -10.92 -4.58 -2.34
C ILE A 56 -12.39 -4.18 -2.07
N LYS A 57 -13.14 -5.01 -1.34
CA LYS A 57 -14.55 -4.74 -1.01
C LYS A 57 -14.72 -3.57 -0.04
N GLU A 58 -13.83 -3.44 0.94
CA GLU A 58 -13.81 -2.29 1.84
C GLU A 58 -13.46 -1.00 1.07
N ARG A 59 -12.51 -1.06 0.13
CA ARG A 59 -12.19 0.08 -0.74
C ARG A 59 -13.34 0.48 -1.66
N ILE A 60 -14.09 -0.49 -2.19
CA ILE A 60 -15.32 -0.21 -2.95
C ILE A 60 -16.29 0.58 -2.07
N PHE A 61 -16.49 0.22 -0.80
CA PHE A 61 -17.37 0.98 0.08
C PHE A 61 -16.88 2.41 0.33
N ILE A 62 -15.57 2.61 0.51
CA ILE A 62 -14.98 3.95 0.62
C ILE A 62 -15.26 4.79 -0.63
N PHE A 63 -15.09 4.19 -1.81
CA PHE A 63 -15.43 4.85 -3.06
C PHE A 63 -16.92 5.25 -3.11
N LEU A 64 -17.83 4.34 -2.73
CA LEU A 64 -19.27 4.63 -2.71
C LEU A 64 -19.61 5.75 -1.72
N GLU A 65 -19.00 5.75 -0.54
CA GLU A 65 -19.20 6.79 0.48
C GLU A 65 -18.71 8.16 -0.03
N ASN A 66 -17.52 8.22 -0.63
CA ASN A 66 -16.97 9.45 -1.20
C ASN A 66 -17.83 10.00 -2.36
N ARG A 67 -18.47 9.13 -3.14
CA ARG A 67 -19.39 9.51 -4.22
C ARG A 67 -20.83 9.72 -3.76
N GLY A 68 -21.16 9.45 -2.50
CA GLY A 68 -22.54 9.48 -2.00
C GLY A 68 -23.47 8.45 -2.65
N ILE A 69 -22.92 7.34 -3.17
CA ILE A 69 -23.67 6.29 -3.85
C ILE A 69 -24.20 5.29 -2.80
N LYS A 70 -25.51 5.05 -2.81
CA LYS A 70 -26.13 4.05 -1.94
C LYS A 70 -25.73 2.64 -2.38
N LYS A 71 -25.52 1.73 -1.42
CA LYS A 71 -25.12 0.33 -1.69
C LYS A 71 -26.14 -0.40 -2.57
N GLU A 72 -27.42 -0.10 -2.40
CA GLU A 72 -28.51 -0.66 -3.19
C GLU A 72 -28.40 -0.25 -4.66
N THR A 73 -28.06 1.02 -4.92
CA THR A 73 -27.81 1.54 -6.28
C THR A 73 -26.63 0.80 -6.91
N PHE A 74 -25.52 0.68 -6.16
CA PHE A 74 -24.35 -0.06 -6.60
C PHE A 74 -24.65 -1.52 -6.96
N TYR A 75 -25.37 -2.24 -6.11
CA TYR A 75 -25.76 -3.63 -6.38
C TYR A 75 -26.63 -3.75 -7.64
N LYS A 76 -27.54 -2.80 -7.85
CA LYS A 76 -28.40 -2.76 -9.03
C LYS A 76 -27.62 -2.48 -10.31
N GLU A 77 -26.78 -1.44 -10.31
CA GLU A 77 -26.02 -1.00 -11.50
C GLU A 77 -24.94 -2.02 -11.90
N THR A 78 -24.26 -2.58 -10.91
CA THR A 78 -23.27 -3.64 -11.15
C THR A 78 -23.89 -5.02 -11.30
N GLY A 79 -25.21 -5.17 -11.12
CA GLY A 79 -25.92 -6.46 -11.12
C GLY A 79 -25.30 -7.47 -10.15
N MET A 80 -24.77 -7.02 -9.02
CA MET A 80 -24.18 -7.87 -7.99
C MET A 80 -25.16 -8.10 -6.85
N SER A 81 -25.23 -9.34 -6.34
CA SER A 81 -26.01 -9.62 -5.14
C SER A 81 -25.36 -9.01 -3.90
N SER A 82 -26.20 -8.45 -3.01
CA SER A 82 -25.77 -7.96 -1.69
C SER A 82 -25.10 -9.03 -0.83
N SER A 83 -25.34 -10.33 -1.10
CA SER A 83 -24.68 -11.44 -0.42
C SER A 83 -23.17 -11.51 -0.71
N ASN A 84 -22.69 -10.99 -1.85
CA ASN A 84 -21.26 -10.90 -2.17
C ASN A 84 -20.50 -9.90 -1.27
N PHE A 85 -21.23 -9.03 -0.57
CA PHE A 85 -20.70 -7.91 0.20
C PHE A 85 -21.13 -7.96 1.68
N LYS A 86 -21.65 -9.10 2.15
CA LYS A 86 -22.11 -9.33 3.53
C LYS A 86 -21.60 -10.67 4.06
N GLY A 87 -21.49 -10.80 5.39
CA GLY A 87 -21.17 -12.06 6.06
C GLY A 87 -19.87 -12.70 5.56
N ALA A 88 -19.90 -14.00 5.26
CA ALA A 88 -18.76 -14.72 4.70
C ALA A 88 -18.33 -14.17 3.32
N GLY A 89 -19.28 -13.65 2.54
CA GLY A 89 -19.02 -13.04 1.24
C GLY A 89 -18.17 -11.77 1.34
N LEU A 90 -18.19 -11.03 2.46
CA LEU A 90 -17.32 -9.86 2.64
C LEU A 90 -15.84 -10.27 2.81
N LYS A 91 -15.59 -11.45 3.38
CA LYS A 91 -14.24 -11.97 3.67
C LYS A 91 -13.60 -12.72 2.50
N SER A 92 -14.38 -13.07 1.48
CA SER A 92 -13.85 -13.70 0.27
C SER A 92 -13.31 -12.67 -0.69
N ASP A 93 -12.37 -13.07 -1.54
CA ASP A 93 -11.88 -12.21 -2.61
C ASP A 93 -12.99 -11.91 -3.63
N LEU A 94 -12.88 -10.75 -4.27
CA LEU A 94 -13.73 -10.39 -5.39
C LEU A 94 -13.09 -10.95 -6.67
N GLY A 95 -13.83 -11.83 -7.38
CA GLY A 95 -13.37 -12.35 -8.66
C GLY A 95 -13.07 -11.24 -9.67
N VAL A 96 -12.08 -11.48 -10.53
CA VAL A 96 -11.62 -10.52 -11.56
C VAL A 96 -12.75 -10.11 -12.50
N ASP A 97 -13.65 -11.05 -12.81
CA ASP A 97 -14.88 -10.84 -13.59
C ASP A 97 -15.79 -9.78 -12.96
N LYS A 98 -15.98 -9.83 -11.64
CA LYS A 98 -16.80 -8.87 -10.90
C LYS A 98 -16.11 -7.51 -10.83
N LEU A 99 -14.79 -7.49 -10.63
CA LEU A 99 -14.02 -6.25 -10.62
C LEU A 99 -14.10 -5.53 -11.98
N ALA A 100 -13.94 -6.25 -13.09
CA ALA A 100 -14.07 -5.69 -14.43
C ALA A 100 -15.47 -5.08 -14.65
N LYS A 101 -16.53 -5.72 -14.13
CA LYS A 101 -17.89 -5.19 -14.20
C LYS A 101 -18.05 -3.89 -13.41
N ILE A 102 -17.49 -3.80 -12.21
CA ILE A 102 -17.50 -2.58 -11.39
C ILE A 102 -16.82 -1.43 -12.13
N VAL A 103 -15.60 -1.68 -12.61
CA VAL A 103 -14.78 -0.67 -13.28
C VAL A 103 -15.43 -0.21 -14.60
N ASN A 104 -16.23 -1.06 -15.26
CA ASN A 104 -17.03 -0.67 -16.41
C ASN A 104 -18.24 0.21 -16.07
N VAL A 105 -18.88 -0.01 -14.92
CA VAL A 105 -20.02 0.80 -14.45
C VAL A 105 -19.56 2.14 -13.87
N TYR A 106 -18.37 2.19 -13.26
CA TYR A 106 -17.76 3.39 -12.69
C TYR A 106 -16.40 3.66 -13.37
N PRO A 107 -16.41 4.31 -14.56
CA PRO A 107 -15.21 4.55 -15.36
C PRO A 107 -14.12 5.36 -14.64
N GLU A 108 -14.45 6.16 -13.63
CA GLU A 108 -13.46 6.87 -12.82
C GLU A 108 -12.51 5.93 -12.06
N LEU A 109 -12.90 4.67 -11.87
CA LEU A 109 -12.03 3.63 -11.30
C LEU A 109 -11.09 3.01 -12.35
N LYS A 110 -11.24 3.36 -13.65
CA LYS A 110 -10.35 2.93 -14.74
C LYS A 110 -9.05 3.72 -14.78
N ASP A 111 -9.05 4.94 -14.25
CA ASP A 111 -7.85 5.76 -14.20
C ASP A 111 -6.74 5.01 -13.46
N ASN A 112 -5.52 5.04 -13.99
CA ASN A 112 -4.42 4.20 -13.54
C ASN A 112 -4.19 4.30 -12.02
N GLU A 113 -4.23 5.52 -11.48
CA GLU A 113 -4.06 5.77 -10.05
C GLU A 113 -5.18 5.18 -9.19
N ASN A 114 -6.43 5.33 -9.63
CA ASN A 114 -7.61 4.83 -8.92
C ASN A 114 -7.72 3.30 -9.00
N LEU A 115 -7.36 2.72 -10.14
CA LEU A 115 -7.32 1.27 -10.32
C LEU A 115 -6.21 0.65 -9.45
N ASN A 116 -5.03 1.26 -9.42
CA ASN A 116 -3.93 0.82 -8.58
C ASN A 116 -4.32 0.88 -7.10
N TRP A 117 -4.92 1.99 -6.64
CA TRP A 117 -5.46 2.10 -5.29
C TRP A 117 -6.51 1.03 -4.99
N LEU A 118 -7.43 0.78 -5.92
CA LEU A 118 -8.50 -0.20 -5.75
C LEU A 118 -7.98 -1.63 -5.61
N ILE A 119 -6.93 -2.01 -6.33
CA ILE A 119 -6.41 -3.39 -6.33
C ILE A 119 -5.41 -3.59 -5.19
N THR A 120 -4.45 -2.66 -5.06
CA THR A 120 -3.31 -2.83 -4.15
C THR A 120 -3.56 -2.24 -2.76
N GLY A 121 -4.46 -1.26 -2.65
CA GLY A 121 -4.64 -0.46 -1.45
C GLY A 121 -3.56 0.61 -1.25
N HIS A 122 -2.61 0.75 -2.17
CA HIS A 122 -1.58 1.78 -2.14
C HIS A 122 -2.03 3.03 -2.90
N GLY A 123 -1.67 4.20 -2.39
CA GLY A 123 -2.02 5.50 -2.99
C GLY A 123 -3.31 6.09 -2.43
N LYS A 124 -3.90 7.05 -3.15
CA LYS A 124 -5.11 7.77 -2.75
C LYS A 124 -6.11 7.75 -3.90
N LEU A 125 -7.39 7.58 -3.56
CA LEU A 125 -8.49 7.73 -4.50
C LEU A 125 -8.64 9.21 -4.91
N ASN A 126 -8.53 9.49 -6.21
CA ASN A 126 -8.67 10.83 -6.80
C ASN A 126 -9.98 10.92 -7.57
N LEU A 127 -10.94 11.70 -7.06
CA LEU A 127 -12.28 11.86 -7.65
C LEU A 127 -12.54 13.27 -8.19
N ASP A 128 -11.52 14.14 -8.17
CA ASP A 128 -11.64 15.56 -8.52
C ASP A 128 -11.77 15.71 -10.04
N SER A 129 -13.02 15.76 -10.51
CA SER A 129 -13.40 15.88 -11.91
C SER A 129 -13.26 17.29 -12.50
N ASP A 130 -12.79 18.28 -11.73
CA ASP A 130 -12.64 19.67 -12.20
C ASP A 130 -11.26 19.99 -12.80
N SER A 131 -10.33 19.04 -12.78
CA SER A 131 -8.98 19.23 -13.34
C SER A 131 -8.93 19.19 -14.87
N GLN A 132 -10.06 18.99 -15.56
CA GLN A 132 -10.10 18.86 -17.02
C GLN A 132 -10.23 20.18 -17.81
N LYS A 133 -10.15 21.35 -17.16
CA LYS A 133 -10.15 22.65 -17.86
C LYS A 133 -8.80 23.34 -18.00
N GLU A 134 -7.71 22.74 -17.51
CA GLU A 134 -6.37 23.33 -17.59
C GLU A 134 -5.45 22.64 -18.62
N GLN A 135 -5.88 21.52 -19.21
CA GLN A 135 -5.13 20.79 -20.24
C GLN A 135 -5.10 21.44 -21.63
N GLN A 136 -5.81 22.55 -21.88
CA GLN A 136 -5.89 23.16 -23.22
C GLN A 136 -5.21 24.54 -23.33
N ARG A 137 -4.43 24.96 -22.32
CA ARG A 137 -3.69 26.24 -22.34
C ARG A 137 -2.19 26.14 -22.09
N MET A 138 -1.58 24.96 -22.22
CA MET A 138 -0.13 24.78 -22.01
C MET A 138 0.55 23.93 -23.10
N ASP A 139 0.22 24.16 -24.37
CA ASP A 139 0.90 23.53 -25.51
C ASP A 139 2.11 24.34 -26.03
N VAL A 140 2.60 25.34 -25.27
CA VAL A 140 3.67 26.27 -25.77
C VAL A 140 4.92 26.32 -24.88
N TYR A 141 5.05 25.51 -23.81
CA TYR A 141 6.23 25.55 -22.92
C TYR A 141 6.82 24.18 -22.51
N ARG A 142 6.72 23.12 -23.33
CA ARG A 142 7.18 21.77 -22.90
C ARG A 142 8.17 21.05 -23.83
N GLU A 143 9.07 21.78 -24.50
CA GLU A 143 10.14 21.14 -25.29
C GLU A 143 11.41 20.84 -24.46
N GLU A 144 11.83 21.69 -23.52
CA GLU A 144 13.12 21.49 -22.81
C GLU A 144 13.08 20.46 -21.66
N GLU A 145 11.93 20.24 -21.02
CA GLU A 145 11.82 19.30 -19.89
C GLU A 145 11.59 17.84 -20.36
N HIS A 146 10.99 17.64 -21.53
CA HIS A 146 10.78 16.30 -22.09
C HIS A 146 12.07 15.69 -22.67
N GLU A 147 12.99 16.51 -23.18
CA GLU A 147 14.30 16.03 -23.64
C GLU A 147 15.14 15.51 -22.47
N LYS A 148 15.21 16.26 -21.36
CA LYS A 148 15.92 15.83 -20.14
C LYS A 148 15.33 14.56 -19.53
N LEU A 149 14.01 14.41 -19.56
CA LEU A 149 13.34 13.18 -19.11
C LEU A 149 13.65 12.01 -20.04
N GLY A 150 13.67 12.24 -21.36
CA GLY A 150 14.05 11.24 -22.36
C GLY A 150 15.49 10.77 -22.19
N ASP A 151 16.43 11.69 -22.00
CA ASP A 151 17.84 11.40 -21.77
C ASP A 151 18.06 10.64 -20.45
N LEU A 152 17.34 11.03 -19.39
CA LEU A 152 17.40 10.32 -18.11
C LEU A 152 16.91 8.87 -18.25
N LEU A 153 15.80 8.66 -18.97
CA LEU A 153 15.27 7.32 -19.25
C LEU A 153 16.23 6.50 -20.12
N ALA A 154 16.85 7.10 -21.13
CA ALA A 154 17.85 6.44 -21.97
C ALA A 154 19.08 6.02 -21.15
N ASN A 155 19.56 6.88 -20.26
CA ASN A 155 20.68 6.59 -19.35
C ASN A 155 20.33 5.48 -18.35
N LEU A 156 19.15 5.52 -17.73
CA LEU A 156 18.65 4.46 -16.85
C LEU A 156 18.56 3.12 -17.58
N PHE A 157 18.07 3.13 -18.82
CA PHE A 157 17.95 1.92 -19.64
C PHE A 157 19.33 1.35 -20.02
N ALA A 158 20.28 2.21 -20.40
CA ALA A 158 21.65 1.79 -20.69
C ALA A 158 22.36 1.21 -19.44
N GLN A 159 22.13 1.80 -18.27
CA GLN A 159 22.67 1.31 -17.00
C GLN A 159 22.08 -0.06 -16.64
N TYR A 160 20.76 -0.22 -16.72
CA TYR A 160 20.07 -1.49 -16.44
C TYR A 160 20.58 -2.61 -17.33
N ASN A 161 20.66 -2.37 -18.65
CA ASN A 161 21.19 -3.35 -19.60
C ASN A 161 22.67 -3.70 -19.36
N THR A 162 23.48 -2.76 -18.87
CA THR A 162 24.88 -3.02 -18.50
C THR A 162 24.96 -3.84 -17.21
N GLN A 163 24.07 -3.55 -16.24
CA GLN A 163 23.96 -4.31 -15.00
C GLN A 163 23.55 -5.77 -15.28
N ASP A 164 22.62 -6.00 -16.22
CA ASP A 164 22.22 -7.35 -16.66
C ASP A 164 23.39 -8.15 -17.23
N LYS A 165 24.27 -7.51 -18.03
CA LYS A 165 25.50 -8.16 -18.52
C LYS A 165 26.45 -8.51 -17.37
N GLY A 166 26.57 -7.65 -16.37
CA GLY A 166 27.34 -7.92 -15.16
C GLY A 166 26.78 -9.10 -14.35
N ILE A 167 25.45 -9.16 -14.19
CA ILE A 167 24.76 -10.27 -13.55
C ILE A 167 25.01 -11.58 -14.33
N LEU A 168 24.87 -11.55 -15.65
CA LEU A 168 25.12 -12.71 -16.51
C LEU A 168 26.57 -13.20 -16.40
N PHE A 169 27.52 -12.27 -16.32
CA PHE A 169 28.93 -12.61 -16.09
C PHE A 169 29.13 -13.30 -14.73
N ILE A 170 28.56 -12.76 -13.65
CA ILE A 170 28.65 -13.36 -12.31
C ILE A 170 28.01 -14.76 -12.28
N GLN A 171 26.84 -14.92 -12.90
CA GLN A 171 26.19 -16.22 -13.05
C GLN A 171 27.10 -17.22 -13.78
N SER A 172 27.78 -16.78 -14.84
CA SER A 172 28.73 -17.64 -15.56
C SER A 172 29.93 -18.05 -14.70
N GLN A 173 30.43 -17.16 -13.83
CA GLN A 173 31.52 -17.48 -12.90
C GLN A 173 31.06 -18.45 -11.82
N LEU A 174 29.86 -18.26 -11.27
CA LEU A 174 29.27 -19.17 -10.28
C LEU A 174 29.13 -20.59 -10.85
N SER A 175 28.58 -20.73 -12.05
CA SER A 175 28.42 -22.04 -12.70
C SER A 175 29.77 -22.75 -12.92
N ARG A 176 30.82 -21.99 -13.32
CA ARG A 176 32.18 -22.55 -13.44
C ARG A 176 32.75 -22.97 -12.09
N MET A 177 32.46 -22.22 -11.03
CA MET A 177 32.92 -22.51 -9.68
C MET A 177 32.25 -23.76 -9.12
N GLU A 178 30.93 -23.88 -9.27
CA GLU A 178 30.15 -25.06 -8.90
C GLU A 178 30.72 -26.32 -9.56
N LYS A 179 30.94 -26.27 -10.88
CA LYS A 179 31.56 -27.39 -11.60
C LYS A 179 32.93 -27.79 -11.04
N LYS A 180 33.78 -26.81 -10.70
CA LYS A 180 35.09 -27.08 -10.09
C LYS A 180 34.96 -27.70 -8.70
N TYR A 181 33.97 -27.26 -7.90
CA TYR A 181 33.68 -27.86 -6.60
C TYR A 181 33.23 -29.31 -6.75
N ASP A 182 32.32 -29.60 -7.68
CA ASP A 182 31.85 -30.96 -7.95
C ASP A 182 33.02 -31.87 -8.39
N GLU A 183 33.86 -31.40 -9.31
CA GLU A 183 35.06 -32.13 -9.74
C GLU A 183 36.02 -32.40 -8.57
N ALA A 184 36.22 -31.42 -7.68
CA ALA A 184 37.06 -31.57 -6.49
C ALA A 184 36.47 -32.59 -5.50
N ILE A 185 35.16 -32.58 -5.27
CA ILE A 185 34.45 -33.55 -4.41
C ILE A 185 34.61 -34.96 -4.97
N ILE A 186 34.38 -35.14 -6.27
CA ILE A 186 34.54 -36.44 -6.95
C ILE A 186 35.98 -36.94 -6.79
N LYS A 187 36.96 -36.07 -7.00
CA LYS A 187 38.38 -36.41 -6.87
C LYS A 187 38.74 -36.78 -5.43
N GLN A 188 38.24 -36.04 -4.45
CA GLN A 188 38.46 -36.34 -3.03
C GLN A 188 37.87 -37.70 -2.65
N ASN A 189 36.63 -37.98 -3.07
CA ASN A 189 35.98 -39.28 -2.84
C ASN A 189 36.79 -40.42 -3.46
N LYS A 190 37.34 -40.23 -4.67
CA LYS A 190 38.21 -41.22 -5.30
C LYS A 190 39.47 -41.50 -4.48
N TYR A 191 40.14 -40.47 -3.96
CA TYR A 191 41.31 -40.66 -3.10
C TYR A 191 40.95 -41.36 -1.77
N LEU A 192 39.79 -41.06 -1.19
CA LEU A 192 39.32 -41.75 0.01
C LEU A 192 39.12 -43.25 -0.23
N GLU A 193 38.50 -43.63 -1.34
CA GLU A 193 38.33 -45.04 -1.73
C GLU A 193 39.68 -45.75 -1.93
N GLU A 194 40.66 -45.07 -2.53
CA GLU A 194 42.00 -45.61 -2.73
C GLU A 194 42.70 -45.86 -1.37
N ILE A 195 42.65 -44.91 -0.44
CA ILE A 195 43.19 -45.06 0.93
C ILE A 195 42.50 -46.21 1.67
N LEU A 196 41.18 -46.31 1.58
CA LEU A 196 40.40 -47.40 2.19
C LEU A 196 40.80 -48.77 1.64
N SER A 197 41.07 -48.86 0.33
CA SER A 197 41.50 -50.11 -0.31
C SER A 197 42.89 -50.55 0.17
N LEU A 198 43.85 -49.62 0.26
CA LEU A 198 45.20 -49.91 0.76
C LEU A 198 45.18 -50.36 2.22
N THR A 199 44.35 -49.72 3.05
CA THR A 199 44.18 -50.08 4.47
C THR A 199 43.60 -51.49 4.64
N LYS A 200 42.60 -51.87 3.84
CA LYS A 200 42.02 -53.24 3.88
C LYS A 200 43.03 -54.32 3.49
N THR A 201 44.00 -53.99 2.64
CA THR A 201 45.00 -54.94 2.14
C THR A 201 46.16 -55.12 3.14
N ALA A 202 46.47 -54.09 3.93
CA ALA A 202 47.52 -54.11 4.96
C ALA A 202 47.11 -54.81 6.28
N VAL A 203 45.82 -55.11 6.46
CA VAL A 203 45.27 -55.79 7.66
C VAL A 203 45.15 -57.33 7.45
N LYS A 204 45.69 -57.85 6.34
CA LYS A 204 45.83 -59.30 6.07
C LYS A 204 47.27 -59.75 6.30
#